data_AF-A0A3Q1LM41-F1
#
_entry.id   AF-A0A3Q1LM41-F1
#
_cell.length_a   1.000
_cell.length_b   1.000
_cell.length_c   1.000
_cell.angle_alpha   90.00
_cell.angle_beta   90.00
_cell.angle_gamma   90.00
#
_symmetry.space_group_name_H-M   'P 1'
#
loop_
_entity.id
_entity.type
_entity.pdbx_description
1 polymer ?
#
loop_
_entity_poly.entity_id
_entity_poly.type
_entity_poly.pdbx_seq_one_letter_code
_entity_poly.pdbx_strand_id
1 'polypeptide(L)'
;MGNEELCDFERSRLEVTDDLEKVCNEVVDTCLYKGSRDNMSVILICFPNAPKVSPEAVKKEEELDKYLESRVEEIIKKQGEGLNFIEPFKHPSSTLKKSIYDMGENDYTRELQQYNS
;
A
#
# COMPACT_ATOMS: atom_id res chain seq x y z
N MET A 1 -7.14 -12.02 1.90
CA MET A 1 -6.54 -11.80 0.57
C MET A 1 -6.53 -13.12 -0.16
N GLY A 2 -6.84 -13.15 -1.44
CA GLY A 2 -6.71 -14.37 -2.26
C GLY A 2 -5.24 -14.67 -2.60
N ASN A 3 -4.95 -15.87 -3.10
CA ASN A 3 -3.57 -16.29 -3.40
C ASN A 3 -2.90 -15.38 -4.45
N GLU A 4 -3.57 -15.08 -5.55
CA GLU A 4 -3.03 -14.24 -6.63
C GLU A 4 -2.81 -12.80 -6.16
N GLU A 5 -3.80 -12.24 -5.45
CA GLU A 5 -3.71 -10.92 -4.84
C GLU A 5 -2.53 -10.81 -3.87
N LEU A 6 -2.26 -11.85 -3.07
CA LEU A 6 -1.14 -11.88 -2.14
C LEU A 6 0.20 -11.98 -2.87
N CYS A 7 0.31 -12.86 -3.88
CA CYS A 7 1.53 -13.00 -4.69
C CYS A 7 1.91 -11.69 -5.41
N ASP A 8 0.93 -11.00 -5.99
CA ASP A 8 1.16 -9.72 -6.67
C ASP A 8 1.56 -8.63 -5.67
N PHE A 9 0.92 -8.63 -4.50
CA PHE A 9 1.27 -7.74 -3.42
C PHE A 9 2.73 -7.97 -2.96
N GLU A 10 3.11 -9.20 -2.60
CA GLU A 10 4.48 -9.53 -2.18
C GLU A 10 5.52 -9.17 -3.23
N ARG A 11 5.25 -9.44 -4.51
CA ARG A 11 6.12 -9.03 -5.62
C ARG A 11 6.31 -7.52 -5.64
N SER A 12 5.21 -6.76 -5.58
CA SER A 12 5.28 -5.29 -5.58
C SER A 12 6.10 -4.75 -4.41
N ARG A 13 6.06 -5.40 -3.25
CA ARG A 13 6.81 -5.01 -2.06
C ARG A 13 8.29 -5.35 -2.18
N LEU A 14 8.62 -6.53 -2.71
CA LEU A 14 10.00 -6.96 -2.99
C LEU A 14 10.70 -6.10 -4.06
N GLU A 15 9.95 -5.44 -4.93
CA GLU A 15 10.48 -4.44 -5.88
C GLU A 15 10.78 -3.09 -5.22
N VAL A 16 10.28 -2.83 -4.00
CA VAL A 16 10.49 -1.58 -3.26
C VAL A 16 11.51 -1.77 -2.13
N THR A 17 11.55 -2.94 -1.50
CA THR A 17 12.42 -3.24 -0.36
C THR A 17 12.88 -4.70 -0.39
N ASP A 18 14.13 -4.95 0.01
CA ASP A 18 14.69 -6.30 0.21
C ASP A 18 14.62 -6.77 1.68
N ASP A 19 14.17 -5.91 2.59
CA ASP A 19 13.84 -6.26 3.97
C ASP A 19 12.57 -7.13 4.02
N LEU A 20 12.77 -8.44 4.20
CA LEU A 20 11.68 -9.42 4.24
C LEU A 20 10.79 -9.27 5.48
N GLU A 21 11.34 -8.83 6.62
CA GLU A 21 10.55 -8.60 7.82
C GLU A 21 9.56 -7.45 7.58
N LYS A 22 10.02 -6.38 6.91
CA LYS A 22 9.16 -5.28 6.48
C LYS A 22 8.06 -5.76 5.53
N VAL A 23 8.38 -6.57 4.51
CA VAL A 23 7.36 -7.11 3.59
C VAL A 23 6.33 -7.96 4.36
N CYS A 24 6.78 -8.82 5.27
CA CYS A 24 5.90 -9.62 6.11
C CYS A 24 4.99 -8.76 6.99
N ASN A 25 5.53 -7.71 7.61
CA ASN A 25 4.76 -6.77 8.41
C ASN A 25 3.68 -6.07 7.56
N GLU A 26 4.03 -5.64 6.34
CA GLU A 26 3.07 -5.02 5.42
C GLU A 26 1.94 -5.98 5.00
N VAL A 27 2.21 -7.28 4.84
CA VAL A 27 1.18 -8.30 4.58
C VAL A 27 0.23 -8.43 5.77
N VAL A 28 0.76 -8.54 6.98
CA VAL A 28 -0.03 -8.69 8.21
C VAL A 28 -0.90 -7.47 8.45
N ASP A 29 -0.32 -6.27 8.34
CA ASP A 29 -1.03 -5.00 8.45
C ASP A 29 -2.14 -4.91 7.41
N THR A 30 -1.84 -5.25 6.15
CA THR A 30 -2.84 -5.24 5.07
C THR A 30 -4.01 -6.17 5.37
N CYS A 31 -3.75 -7.35 5.93
CA CYS A 31 -4.80 -8.29 6.32
C CYS A 31 -5.61 -7.80 7.53
N LEU A 32 -4.97 -7.15 8.50
CA LEU A 32 -5.65 -6.51 9.64
C LEU A 32 -6.62 -5.42 9.15
N TYR A 33 -6.16 -4.54 8.26
CA TYR A 33 -6.99 -3.47 7.69
C TYR A 33 -8.13 -3.98 6.83
N LYS A 34 -7.96 -5.16 6.20
CA LYS A 34 -9.05 -5.88 5.53
C LYS A 34 -10.04 -6.56 6.47
N GLY A 35 -9.92 -6.31 7.78
CA GLY A 35 -10.86 -6.78 8.80
C GLY A 35 -10.54 -8.16 9.36
N SER A 36 -9.32 -8.69 9.11
CA SER A 36 -8.88 -9.90 9.80
C SER A 36 -8.84 -9.66 11.31
N ARG A 37 -9.47 -10.56 12.06
CA ARG A 37 -9.50 -10.54 13.53
C ARG A 37 -8.93 -11.80 14.15
N ASP A 38 -8.31 -12.63 13.32
CA ASP A 38 -7.68 -13.88 13.71
C ASP A 38 -6.17 -13.68 13.91
N ASN A 39 -5.51 -14.67 14.49
CA ASN A 39 -4.06 -14.71 14.59
C ASN A 39 -3.46 -14.85 13.20
N MET A 40 -2.54 -13.95 12.86
CA MET A 40 -1.86 -13.93 11.55
C MET A 40 -0.38 -14.21 11.73
N SER A 41 0.11 -15.17 10.97
CA SER A 41 1.53 -15.49 10.86
C SER A 41 1.87 -15.69 9.39
N VAL A 42 2.97 -15.11 8.93
CA VAL A 42 3.46 -15.24 7.56
C VAL A 42 4.92 -15.68 7.58
N ILE A 43 5.30 -16.53 6.63
CA ILE A 43 6.69 -16.92 6.39
C ILE A 43 6.98 -16.66 4.91
N LEU A 44 7.91 -15.74 4.63
CA LEU A 44 8.35 -15.43 3.28
C LEU A 44 9.74 -16.01 3.03
N ILE A 45 9.88 -16.80 1.97
CA ILE A 45 11.15 -17.44 1.58
C ILE A 45 11.53 -16.99 0.17
N CYS A 46 12.62 -16.23 0.04
CA CYS A 46 13.10 -15.74 -1.25
C CYS A 46 14.19 -16.65 -1.83
N PHE A 47 13.95 -17.16 -3.03
CA PHE A 47 14.98 -17.84 -3.83
C PHE A 47 15.90 -16.83 -4.54
N PRO A 48 17.05 -17.27 -5.11
CA PRO A 48 17.98 -16.35 -5.78
C PRO A 48 17.34 -15.46 -6.85
N ASN A 49 16.38 -16.01 -7.62
CA ASN A 49 15.64 -15.33 -8.68
C ASN A 49 14.36 -14.63 -8.19
N ALA A 50 14.19 -14.42 -6.88
CA ALA A 50 13.13 -13.55 -6.38
C ALA A 50 13.27 -12.13 -6.96
N PRO A 51 12.15 -11.39 -7.09
CA PRO A 51 12.18 -9.99 -7.49
C PRO A 51 13.20 -9.19 -6.69
N LYS A 52 13.83 -8.22 -7.35
CA LYS A 52 14.84 -7.35 -6.74
C LYS A 52 14.30 -5.93 -6.68
N VAL A 53 14.84 -5.16 -5.74
CA VAL A 53 14.53 -3.74 -5.62
C VAL A 53 14.79 -3.04 -6.95
N SER A 54 13.77 -2.37 -7.46
CA SER A 54 13.80 -1.59 -8.68
C SER A 54 13.79 -0.10 -8.33
N PRO A 55 14.77 0.69 -8.79
CA PRO A 55 14.79 2.14 -8.55
C PRO A 55 13.52 2.85 -9.05
N GLU A 56 12.92 2.34 -10.12
CA GLU A 56 11.66 2.86 -10.65
C GLU A 56 10.50 2.59 -9.70
N ALA A 57 10.41 1.38 -9.13
CA ALA A 57 9.37 1.02 -8.18
C ALA A 57 9.50 1.82 -6.88
N VAL A 58 10.72 2.00 -6.36
CA VAL A 58 11.00 2.86 -5.19
C VAL A 58 10.55 4.29 -5.46
N LYS A 59 10.92 4.86 -6.61
CA LYS A 59 10.53 6.23 -6.96
C LYS A 59 9.01 6.37 -7.07
N LYS A 60 8.32 5.41 -7.71
CA LYS A 60 6.85 5.38 -7.81
C LYS A 60 6.20 5.28 -6.43
N GLU A 61 6.78 4.50 -5.53
CA GLU A 61 6.31 4.37 -4.15
C GLU A 61 6.39 5.72 -3.41
N GLU A 62 7.53 6.41 -3.50
CA GLU A 62 7.75 7.73 -2.88
C GLU A 62 6.84 8.82 -3.45
N GLU A 63 6.63 8.83 -4.78
CA GLU A 63 5.73 9.78 -5.44
C GLU A 63 4.29 9.58 -4.97
N LEU A 64 3.88 8.32 -4.83
CA LEU A 64 2.56 7.98 -4.33
C LEU A 64 2.41 8.38 -2.85
N ASP A 65 3.41 8.15 -2.01
CA ASP A 65 3.37 8.56 -0.60
C ASP A 65 3.21 10.08 -0.46
N LYS A 66 3.98 10.87 -1.22
CA LYS A 66 3.86 12.34 -1.23
C LYS A 66 2.48 12.81 -1.71
N TYR A 67 1.94 12.15 -2.72
CA TYR A 67 0.60 12.44 -3.21
C TYR A 67 -0.43 12.21 -2.09
N LEU A 68 -0.35 11.06 -1.42
CA LEU A 68 -1.25 10.68 -0.34
C LEU A 68 -1.17 11.63 0.87
N GLU A 69 0.03 11.98 1.30
CA GLU A 69 0.24 12.99 2.35
C GLU A 69 -0.45 14.32 2.00
N SER A 70 -0.26 14.79 0.77
CA SER A 70 -0.88 16.03 0.28
C SER A 70 -2.41 15.94 0.28
N ARG A 71 -2.98 14.80 -0.15
CA ARG A 71 -4.43 14.56 -0.14
C ARG A 71 -4.99 14.54 1.28
N VAL A 72 -4.31 13.90 2.21
CA VAL A 72 -4.73 13.86 3.62
C VAL A 72 -4.74 15.27 4.22
N GLU A 73 -3.69 16.07 3.96
CA GLU A 73 -3.65 17.45 4.41
C GLU A 73 -4.82 18.29 3.88
N GLU A 74 -5.16 18.15 2.60
CA GLU A 74 -6.30 18.85 2.00
C GLU A 74 -7.63 18.48 2.65
N ILE A 75 -7.84 17.19 2.94
CA ILE A 75 -9.07 16.70 3.56
C ILE A 75 -9.21 17.26 4.98
N ILE A 76 -8.13 17.25 5.77
CA ILE A 76 -8.11 17.81 7.13
C ILE A 76 -8.43 19.31 7.10
N LYS A 77 -7.83 20.07 6.19
CA LYS A 77 -8.10 21.52 6.04
C LYS A 77 -9.57 21.80 5.66
N LYS A 78 -10.21 20.92 4.88
CA LYS A 78 -11.60 21.07 4.45
C LYS A 78 -12.63 20.67 5.51
N GLN A 79 -12.31 19.74 6.41
CA GLN A 79 -13.30 19.20 7.36
C GLN A 79 -13.38 19.95 8.70
N GLY A 80 -12.53 20.94 8.95
CA GLY A 80 -12.51 21.65 10.22
C GLY A 80 -11.98 20.78 11.37
N GLU A 81 -11.38 21.41 12.37
CA GLU A 81 -10.64 20.78 13.47
C GLU A 81 -11.48 19.72 14.21
N GLY A 82 -11.31 18.43 13.85
CA GLY A 82 -12.02 17.33 14.50
C GLY A 82 -11.46 15.92 14.26
N LEU A 83 -10.37 15.78 13.51
CA LEU A 83 -9.77 14.47 13.23
C LEU A 83 -8.53 14.23 14.11
N ASN A 84 -8.75 13.68 15.30
CA ASN A 84 -7.70 13.13 16.17
C ASN A 84 -7.22 11.75 15.67
N PHE A 85 -6.77 11.66 14.42
CA PHE A 85 -6.28 10.41 13.82
C PHE A 85 -4.86 10.54 13.27
N ILE A 86 -4.05 11.49 13.73
CA ILE A 86 -2.79 11.84 13.05
C ILE A 86 -1.68 10.78 13.23
N GLU A 87 -1.74 9.90 14.23
CA GLU A 87 -0.67 8.90 14.43
C GLU A 87 -0.64 7.78 13.37
N PRO A 88 -1.76 7.15 12.97
CA PRO A 88 -1.76 6.13 11.92
C PRO A 88 -1.39 6.63 10.51
N PHE A 89 -1.41 7.95 10.26
CA PHE A 89 -1.24 8.51 8.91
C PHE A 89 0.15 9.08 8.61
N LYS A 90 1.09 9.04 9.58
CA LYS A 90 2.48 9.51 9.38
C LYS A 90 3.37 8.54 8.61
N HIS A 91 2.92 7.31 8.42
CA HIS A 91 3.50 6.36 7.50
C HIS A 91 2.35 5.86 6.62
N PRO A 92 2.17 6.39 5.39
CA PRO A 92 1.23 5.80 4.45
C PRO A 92 1.83 4.48 3.96
N SER A 93 1.98 3.50 4.86
CA SER A 93 2.16 2.12 4.45
C SER A 93 0.98 1.74 3.54
N SER A 94 1.21 0.77 2.65
CA SER A 94 0.26 0.11 1.73
C SER A 94 -1.24 0.24 2.02
N THR A 95 -1.64 0.27 3.30
CA THR A 95 -2.87 0.79 3.91
C THR A 95 -3.61 1.91 3.17
N LEU A 96 -3.01 3.10 2.94
CA LEU A 96 -3.77 4.19 2.28
C LEU A 96 -3.97 3.93 0.78
N LYS A 97 -2.98 3.28 0.14
CA LYS A 97 -3.01 2.94 -1.29
C LYS A 97 -4.13 1.96 -1.58
N LYS A 98 -4.30 0.96 -0.71
CA LYS A 98 -5.39 -0.02 -0.82
C LYS A 98 -6.74 0.57 -0.43
N SER A 99 -6.83 1.37 0.63
CA SER A 99 -8.09 2.03 0.99
C SER A 99 -8.54 3.09 -0.02
N ILE A 100 -7.63 3.77 -0.73
CA ILE A 100 -7.98 4.68 -1.85
C ILE A 100 -8.33 3.90 -3.13
N TYR A 101 -7.66 2.77 -3.39
CA TYR A 101 -8.06 1.84 -4.45
C TYR A 101 -9.47 1.26 -4.20
N ASP A 102 -9.75 0.84 -2.97
CA ASP A 102 -11.03 0.27 -2.53
C ASP A 102 -12.13 1.34 -2.35
N MET A 103 -11.79 2.60 -2.06
CA MET A 103 -12.75 3.73 -2.02
C MET A 103 -13.00 4.38 -3.39
N GLY A 104 -12.29 3.96 -4.45
CA GLY A 104 -12.23 4.64 -5.76
C GLY A 104 -12.60 3.76 -6.96
N GLU A 105 -13.44 2.74 -6.78
CA GLU A 105 -13.78 1.72 -7.80
C GLU A 105 -14.44 2.27 -9.11
N ASN A 106 -14.66 3.58 -9.24
CA ASN A 106 -15.28 4.17 -10.44
C ASN A 106 -14.41 5.17 -11.24
N ASP A 107 -13.40 5.82 -10.64
CA ASP A 107 -12.61 6.83 -11.35
C ASP A 107 -11.16 6.39 -11.64
N TYR A 108 -10.52 5.63 -10.75
CA TYR A 108 -9.10 5.24 -10.91
C TYR A 108 -8.91 4.20 -12.03
N THR A 109 -9.84 3.25 -12.19
CA THR A 109 -9.85 2.26 -13.28
C THR A 109 -10.06 2.89 -14.65
N ARG A 110 -10.80 4.01 -14.73
CA ARG A 110 -11.00 4.77 -15.98
C ARG A 110 -9.74 5.53 -16.39
N GLU A 111 -9.07 6.20 -15.46
CA GLU A 111 -7.84 6.93 -15.76
C GLU A 111 -6.65 5.99 -16.04
N LEU A 112 -6.55 4.84 -15.36
CA LEU A 112 -5.54 3.83 -15.67
C LEU A 112 -5.73 3.15 -17.03
N GLN A 113 -6.98 2.95 -17.48
CA GLN A 113 -7.24 2.48 -18.85
C GLN A 113 -6.86 3.53 -19.90
N GLN A 114 -7.04 4.82 -19.57
CA GLN A 114 -6.68 5.92 -20.46
C GLN A 114 -5.17 6.20 -20.49
N TYR A 115 -4.43 5.89 -19.41
CA TYR A 115 -2.98 6.05 -19.33
C TYR A 115 -2.19 4.88 -19.95
N ASN A 116 -2.82 3.70 -20.07
CA ASN A 116 -2.24 2.52 -20.71
C ASN A 116 -2.74 2.30 -22.15
N SER A 117 -3.34 3.32 -22.78
CA SER A 117 -3.76 3.33 -24.20
C SER A 117 -2.87 4.22 -25.06
#